data_AF-A0A9Q1E4B9-F1
#
_entry.id   AF-A0A9Q1E4B9-F1
#
_cell.length_a   1.000
_cell.length_b   1.000
_cell.length_c   1.000
_cell.angle_alpha   90.00
_cell.angle_beta   90.00
_cell.angle_gamma   90.00
#
_symmetry.space_group_name_H-M   'P 1'
#
loop_
_entity.id
_entity.type
_entity.pdbx_description
1 polymer ?
#
loop_
_entity_poly.entity_id
_entity_poly.type
_entity_poly.pdbx_seq_one_letter_code
_entity_poly.pdbx_strand_id
1 'polypeptide(L)'
;MEPLEQRYPNLSHQALGLMKGCLRMDPSERLPCEQLLEHPYFDSLREETESTLREQDRSTKRRSRLPRKHLPPGYLPQLTSSNILPALDNKKYYNNLRKFNYHFPNI
;
A
#
# COMPACT_ATOMS: atom_id res chain seq x y z
N MET A 1 -19.71 -38.16 -4.50
CA MET A 1 -19.19 -36.85 -4.07
C MET A 1 -19.37 -36.76 -2.57
N GLU A 2 -18.29 -36.52 -1.82
CA GLU A 2 -18.33 -36.37 -0.37
C GLU A 2 -18.49 -34.88 0.01
N PRO A 3 -19.28 -34.54 1.05
CA PRO A 3 -19.44 -33.15 1.48
C PRO A 3 -18.18 -32.58 2.14
N LEU A 4 -18.05 -31.26 2.16
CA LEU A 4 -16.88 -30.56 2.70
C LEU A 4 -16.65 -30.87 4.19
N GLU A 5 -17.73 -31.04 4.95
CA GLU A 5 -17.75 -31.39 6.36
C GLU A 5 -17.03 -32.69 6.66
N GLN A 6 -17.24 -33.69 5.78
CA GLN A 6 -16.69 -35.01 5.97
C GLN A 6 -15.23 -35.07 5.50
N ARG A 7 -14.90 -34.31 4.45
CA ARG A 7 -13.52 -34.16 3.96
C ARG A 7 -12.62 -33.38 4.92
N TYR A 8 -13.18 -32.42 5.66
CA TYR A 8 -12.45 -31.54 6.56
C TYR A 8 -13.09 -31.48 7.96
N PRO A 9 -13.04 -32.57 8.75
CA PRO A 9 -13.76 -32.68 10.02
C PRO A 9 -13.24 -31.72 11.11
N ASN A 10 -11.97 -31.32 11.03
CA ASN A 10 -11.31 -30.44 12.01
C ASN A 10 -11.30 -28.97 11.57
N LEU A 11 -11.98 -28.64 10.48
CA LEU A 11 -11.98 -27.28 9.94
C LEU A 11 -12.89 -26.38 10.77
N SER A 12 -12.49 -25.12 10.97
CA SER A 12 -13.34 -24.17 11.69
C SER A 12 -14.64 -23.93 10.94
N HIS A 13 -15.72 -23.70 11.68
CA HIS A 13 -17.05 -23.41 11.10
C HIS A 13 -17.01 -22.19 10.16
N GLN A 14 -16.17 -21.20 10.49
CA GLN A 14 -15.97 -20.02 9.64
C GLN A 14 -15.26 -20.36 8.32
N ALA A 15 -14.19 -21.16 8.36
CA ALA A 15 -13.50 -21.58 7.14
C ALA A 15 -14.40 -22.45 6.25
N LEU A 16 -15.17 -23.34 6.87
CA LEU A 16 -16.15 -24.16 6.17
C LEU A 16 -17.25 -23.30 5.51
N GLY A 17 -17.75 -22.27 6.21
CA GLY A 17 -18.72 -21.32 5.66
C GLY A 17 -18.19 -20.57 4.44
N LEU A 18 -16.94 -20.08 4.52
CA LEU A 18 -16.27 -19.43 3.39
C LEU A 18 -16.16 -20.37 2.19
N MET A 19 -15.69 -21.61 2.40
CA MET A 19 -15.54 -22.59 1.33
C MET A 19 -16.88 -22.91 0.65
N LYS A 20 -17.97 -23.03 1.42
CA LYS A 20 -19.31 -23.27 0.87
C LYS A 20 -19.81 -22.09 0.02
N GLY A 21 -19.48 -20.86 0.40
CA GLY A 21 -19.78 -19.66 -0.39
C GLY A 21 -19.02 -19.61 -1.72
N CYS A 22 -17.77 -20.06 -1.74
CA CYS A 22 -16.93 -20.10 -2.94
C CYS A 22 -17.27 -21.26 -3.89
N LEU A 23 -17.57 -22.43 -3.33
CA LEU A 23 -17.65 -23.70 -4.07
C LEU A 23 -19.08 -24.12 -4.41
N ARG A 24 -19.97 -23.15 -4.70
CA ARG A 24 -21.31 -23.45 -5.23
C ARG A 24 -21.20 -23.97 -6.66
N MET A 25 -22.03 -24.96 -6.97
CA MET A 25 -22.08 -25.57 -8.30
C MET A 25 -22.56 -24.57 -9.35
N ASP A 26 -23.62 -23.82 -9.04
CA ASP A 26 -24.08 -22.68 -9.85
C ASP A 26 -23.17 -21.46 -9.59
N PRO A 27 -22.55 -20.87 -10.63
CA PRO A 27 -21.74 -19.66 -10.47
C PRO A 27 -22.54 -18.45 -9.95
N SER A 28 -23.84 -18.37 -10.24
CA SER A 28 -24.71 -17.27 -9.83
C SER A 28 -25.00 -17.28 -8.32
N GLU A 29 -24.88 -18.45 -7.70
CA GLU A 29 -25.04 -18.62 -6.25
C GLU A 29 -23.73 -18.40 -5.47
N ARG A 30 -22.58 -18.29 -6.16
CA ARG A 30 -21.30 -18.05 -5.49
C ARG A 30 -21.30 -16.64 -4.93
N LEU A 31 -20.73 -16.50 -3.73
CA LEU A 31 -20.57 -15.18 -3.14
C LEU A 31 -19.56 -14.37 -3.98
N PRO A 32 -19.85 -13.08 -4.25
CA PRO A 32 -18.90 -12.18 -4.87
C PRO A 32 -17.74 -11.91 -3.92
N CYS A 33 -16.60 -11.49 -4.49
CA CYS A 33 -15.35 -11.28 -3.75
C CYS A 33 -15.53 -10.27 -2.60
N GLU A 34 -16.33 -9.23 -2.81
CA GLU A 34 -16.63 -8.21 -1.81
C GLU A 34 -17.27 -8.83 -0.56
N GLN A 35 -18.25 -9.72 -0.73
CA GLN A 35 -18.90 -10.41 0.39
C GLN A 35 -17.99 -11.45 1.05
N LEU A 36 -17.11 -12.09 0.27
CA LEU A 36 -16.13 -13.03 0.81
C LEU A 36 -15.10 -12.32 1.70
N LEU A 37 -14.67 -11.12 1.34
CA LEU A 37 -13.72 -10.33 2.14
C LEU A 37 -14.34 -9.84 3.46
N GLU A 38 -15.66 -9.68 3.52
CA GLU A 38 -16.40 -9.36 4.75
C GLU A 38 -16.71 -10.59 5.62
N HIS A 39 -16.33 -11.79 5.19
CA HIS A 39 -16.66 -13.01 5.91
C HIS A 39 -15.94 -13.09 7.28
N PRO A 40 -16.59 -13.57 8.36
CA PRO A 40 -16.01 -13.64 9.71
C PRO A 40 -14.70 -14.44 9.82
N TYR A 41 -14.40 -15.24 8.80
CA TYR A 41 -13.12 -15.96 8.70
C TYR A 41 -11.91 -15.00 8.70
N PHE A 42 -12.08 -13.77 8.21
CA PHE A 42 -11.03 -12.77 8.12
C PHE A 42 -10.99 -11.79 9.30
N ASP A 43 -11.88 -11.90 10.29
CA ASP A 43 -11.96 -10.93 11.40
C ASP A 43 -10.66 -10.84 12.21
N SER A 44 -10.00 -11.97 12.47
CA SER A 44 -8.70 -11.98 13.16
C SER A 44 -7.61 -11.24 12.38
N LEU A 45 -7.60 -11.37 11.05
CA LEU A 45 -6.65 -10.70 10.17
C LEU A 45 -6.92 -9.18 10.10
N ARG A 46 -8.20 -8.78 10.16
CA ARG A 46 -8.61 -7.37 10.20
C ARG A 46 -8.14 -6.71 11.49
N GLU A 47 -8.31 -7.38 12.63
CA GLU A 47 -7.83 -6.89 13.93
C GLU A 47 -6.31 -6.70 13.97
N GLU A 48 -5.54 -7.66 13.42
CA GLU A 48 -4.09 -7.56 13.30
C GLU A 48 -3.67 -6.37 12.43
N THR A 49 -4.33 -6.18 11.29
CA THR A 49 -4.04 -5.07 10.36
C THR A 49 -4.30 -3.70 11.02
N GLU A 50 -5.39 -3.56 11.76
CA GLU A 50 -5.70 -2.34 12.52
C GLU A 50 -4.67 -2.07 13.63
N SER A 51 -4.18 -3.12 14.30
CA SER A 51 -3.17 -2.98 15.34
C SER A 51 -1.82 -2.49 14.79
N THR A 52 -1.39 -3.03 13.65
CA THR A 52 -0.12 -2.66 12.99
C THR A 52 -0.17 -1.25 12.42
N LEU A 53 -1.32 -0.82 11.86
CA LEU A 53 -1.51 0.54 11.38
C LEU A 53 -1.38 1.57 12.51
N ARG A 54 -1.98 1.29 13.67
CA ARG A 54 -1.89 2.17 14.86
C ARG A 54 -0.47 2.28 15.41
N GLU A 55 0.31 1.20 15.33
CA GLU A 55 1.72 1.22 15.72
C GLU A 55 2.59 2.04 14.74
N GLN A 56 2.27 1.98 13.44
CA GLN A 56 2.92 2.79 12.42
C GLN A 56 2.64 4.31 12.57
N ASP A 57 1.43 4.70 12.96
CA ASP A 57 1.09 6.11 13.25
C ASP A 57 1.88 6.67 14.46
N ARG A 58 2.06 5.85 15.50
CA ARG A 58 2.86 6.25 16.67
C ARG A 58 4.35 6.46 16.33
N SER A 59 4.89 5.63 15.45
CA SER A 59 6.31 5.70 15.06
C SER A 59 6.60 6.84 14.06
N THR A 60 5.67 7.18 13.17
CA THR A 60 5.78 8.35 12.27
C THR A 60 5.71 9.68 13.02
N LYS A 61 4.85 9.82 14.04
CA LYS A 61 4.82 11.03 14.90
C LYS A 61 6.12 11.27 15.69
N ARG A 62 6.87 10.22 16.04
CA ARG A 62 8.17 10.38 16.72
C ARG A 62 9.30 10.83 15.81
N ARG A 63 9.21 10.62 14.49
CA ARG A 63 10.19 11.14 13.51
C ARG A 63 10.01 12.63 13.18
N SER A 64 8.86 13.22 13.51
CA SER A 64 8.61 14.66 13.35
C SER A 64 9.32 15.53 14.39
N ARG A 65 9.73 14.98 15.55
CA ARG A 65 10.37 15.72 16.65
C ARG A 65 11.89 15.59 16.65
N LEU A 66 12.53 15.65 15.48
CA LEU A 66 13.96 15.93 15.45
C LEU A 66 14.18 17.36 15.98
N PRO A 67 15.10 17.59 16.93
CA PRO A 67 15.40 18.94 17.40
C PRO A 67 15.93 19.74 16.21
N ARG A 68 15.20 20.78 15.84
CA ARG A 68 15.50 21.67 14.72
C ARG A 68 16.83 22.37 15.03
N LYS A 69 17.94 21.85 14.52
CA LYS A 69 19.20 22.58 14.51
C LYS A 69 18.98 23.81 13.63
N HIS A 70 19.17 25.00 14.20
CA HIS A 70 19.11 26.28 13.48
C HIS A 70 19.99 26.20 12.24
N LEU A 71 19.37 26.17 11.06
CA LEU A 71 20.07 26.27 9.78
C LEU A 71 19.87 27.71 9.27
N PRO A 72 20.93 28.40 8.81
CA PRO A 72 20.84 29.78 8.38
C PRO A 72 19.89 29.94 7.18
N PRO A 73 19.31 31.14 6.99
CA PRO A 73 18.32 31.37 5.94
C PRO A 73 19.00 31.33 4.59
N GLY A 74 18.77 30.28 3.80
CA GLY A 74 19.36 30.20 2.47
C GLY A 74 18.96 28.97 1.67
N TYR A 75 18.11 29.21 0.67
CA TYR A 75 17.97 28.43 -0.57
C TYR A 75 17.40 27.01 -0.43
N LEU A 76 16.11 26.94 -0.10
CA LEU A 76 15.30 25.78 -0.46
C LEU A 76 14.95 25.84 -1.96
N PRO A 77 14.98 24.71 -2.69
CA PRO A 77 14.55 24.68 -4.08
C PRO A 77 13.07 25.05 -4.17
N GLN A 78 12.76 26.11 -4.90
CA GLN A 78 11.37 26.46 -5.21
C GLN A 78 10.82 25.43 -6.20
N LEU A 79 9.73 24.76 -5.83
CA LEU A 79 8.97 23.93 -6.76
C LEU A 79 8.18 24.87 -7.69
N THR A 80 8.41 24.75 -9.00
CA THR A 80 7.98 25.72 -10.01
C THR A 80 6.47 25.67 -10.35
N SER A 81 5.61 25.13 -9.49
CA SER A 81 4.17 24.94 -9.78
C SER A 81 3.23 25.95 -9.11
N SER A 82 3.76 27.02 -8.51
CA SER A 82 2.95 28.06 -7.85
C SER A 82 2.72 29.24 -8.81
N ASN A 83 1.52 29.35 -9.40
CA ASN A 83 1.13 30.43 -10.33
C ASN A 83 0.88 31.80 -9.65
N ILE A 84 1.67 32.18 -8.65
CA ILE A 84 1.56 33.50 -8.00
C ILE A 84 2.84 34.29 -8.28
N LEU A 85 2.87 34.86 -9.49
CA LEU A 85 3.70 35.99 -9.97
C LEU A 85 5.23 35.78 -10.13
N PRO A 86 5.87 36.52 -11.07
CA PRO A 86 7.23 36.22 -11.53
C PRO A 86 8.30 36.94 -10.71
N ALA A 87 9.44 36.27 -10.49
CA ALA A 87 10.73 36.95 -10.40
C ALA A 87 11.60 36.40 -11.55
N LEU A 88 11.63 37.18 -12.63
CA LEU A 88 12.51 36.99 -13.77
C LEU A 88 13.94 37.37 -13.37
N ASP A 89 14.89 36.85 -14.16
CA ASP A 89 16.32 37.12 -14.23
C ASP A 89 17.23 36.38 -13.23
N ASN A 90 17.88 35.30 -13.69
CA ASN A 90 19.09 35.44 -14.52
C ASN A 90 19.72 34.09 -14.95
N LYS A 91 19.65 33.83 -16.25
CA LYS A 91 20.75 33.44 -17.15
C LYS A 91 21.96 32.73 -16.51
N LYS A 92 22.07 31.40 -16.70
CA LYS A 92 23.17 30.65 -17.40
C LYS A 92 23.31 29.20 -16.86
N TYR A 93 23.61 28.27 -17.78
CA TYR A 93 24.02 26.86 -17.61
C TYR A 93 22.96 25.75 -17.72
N TYR A 94 22.41 25.58 -18.92
CA TYR A 94 22.09 24.27 -19.47
C TYR A 94 23.36 23.58 -20.00
N ASN A 95 23.56 22.32 -19.62
CA ASN A 95 24.16 21.20 -20.35
C ASN A 95 25.08 20.40 -19.45
N ASN A 96 24.66 19.20 -19.03
CA ASN A 96 25.53 18.03 -18.86
C ASN A 96 24.77 16.71 -18.60
N LEU A 97 23.51 16.55 -19.04
CA LEU A 97 22.77 15.27 -18.87
C LEU A 97 23.12 14.18 -19.91
N ARG A 98 24.27 14.27 -20.59
CA ARG A 98 24.56 13.42 -21.76
C ARG A 98 25.52 12.25 -21.53
N LYS A 99 25.61 11.66 -20.32
CA LYS A 99 26.46 10.47 -20.09
C LYS A 99 25.95 9.56 -18.97
N PHE A 100 24.92 8.78 -19.23
CA PHE A 100 24.78 7.48 -18.58
C PHE A 100 24.53 6.43 -19.66
N ASN A 101 25.63 5.95 -20.26
CA ASN A 101 25.62 4.80 -21.17
C ASN A 101 25.58 3.52 -20.32
N TYR A 102 24.40 2.91 -20.19
CA TYR A 102 24.28 1.54 -19.71
C TYR A 102 24.22 0.62 -20.92
N HIS A 103 25.34 -0.05 -21.23
CA HIS A 103 25.36 -1.13 -22.21
C HIS A 103 25.02 -2.45 -21.51
N PHE A 104 23.93 -3.08 -21.92
CA PHE A 104 23.65 -4.49 -21.60
C PHE A 104 24.32 -5.40 -22.65
N PRO A 105 24.83 -6.57 -22.25
CA PRO A 105 25.44 -7.51 -23.18
C PRO A 105 24.36 -8.23 -24.01
N ASN A 106 24.63 -8.37 -25.32
CA ASN A 106 23.80 -9.16 -26.23
C ASN A 106 24.03 -10.66 -26.00
N ILE A 107 22.93 -11.41 -26.02
CA ILE A 107 22.88 -12.86 -26.21
C ILE A 107 22.43 -13.12 -27.66
#